data_AF-A0A4Q8LVH1-F1
#
_entry.id   AF-A0A4Q8LVH1-F1
#
_cell.length_a   1.000
_cell.length_b   1.000
_cell.length_c   1.000
_cell.angle_alpha   90.00
_cell.angle_beta   90.00
_cell.angle_gamma   90.00
#
_symmetry.space_group_name_H-M   'P 1'
#
loop_
_entity.id
_entity.type
_entity.pdbx_description
1 polymer ?
#
loop_
_entity_poly.entity_id
_entity_poly.type
_entity_poly.pdbx_seq_one_letter_code
_entity_poly.pdbx_strand_id
1 'polypeptide(L)'
;MPKALLLSRPSGVYARFLVPQDLRDSLGSRFVVRALHLPLGDAARLAAARLAMALSNIFKAMRAGGSVDKKELDELLRKAASGELFELTLQGVTLPGGARVERAQIDTPQDARMFADILRSKPAPAEDDGDWMKAARARKRAEAEAKQQQGPSLSEAIDKHVADLSRAKRDPKTLIESRHSLRILLGVVGDIAASQLTVEHVREFLDAVQHWPKNATKRAEYRGLTVRQIVTLSKSNGEPSPKAWTLNKHWDRLAVFVRHLHASGVLDRDPMAGLARMTAHSADVEADSGRPFSHAELQTVFGPAFSGWSAKWPHRYWGVVLGLYSGARVTEVAQLRVVDVCAIEGVWGFVVTPKVEGNKVKNPNSKRFVPLAQPVLDAGFLHYVEEVRAAGHERLFPNLPNSTGLGLGRQLSRQFSSYIKKQGIADPGMGFHAFRHYLITHLDRALTAAGMKQEQRDPAIGRITGHYKPPATTLRAVYVDKDGLPVPPFSEPETLPERVATLKLLVPPVSLPAHVPGQFADQLKRAASVAKRVARQAPKKSKAPA
;
A
#
# COMPACT_ATOMS: atom_id res chain seq x y z
N MET A 1 8.39 3.06 -53.38
CA MET A 1 9.18 1.93 -52.86
C MET A 1 8.76 0.65 -53.58
N PRO A 2 9.66 -0.33 -53.77
CA PRO A 2 9.31 -1.63 -54.36
C PRO A 2 8.17 -2.28 -53.56
N LYS A 3 7.05 -2.58 -54.22
CA LYS A 3 5.90 -3.20 -53.54
C LYS A 3 6.18 -4.69 -53.34
N ALA A 4 6.14 -5.16 -52.09
CA ALA A 4 6.29 -6.56 -51.77
C ALA A 4 5.02 -7.34 -52.14
N LEU A 5 5.18 -8.45 -52.85
CA LEU A 5 4.16 -9.49 -52.96
C LEU A 5 4.57 -10.67 -52.08
N LEU A 6 3.79 -10.97 -51.05
CA LEU A 6 4.00 -12.13 -50.20
C LEU A 6 3.54 -13.40 -50.93
N LEU A 7 4.39 -14.42 -50.95
CA LEU A 7 4.13 -15.71 -51.56
C LEU A 7 4.22 -16.78 -50.47
N SER A 8 3.16 -17.57 -50.31
CA SER A 8 3.19 -18.76 -49.46
C SER A 8 3.56 -19.97 -50.32
N ARG A 9 4.58 -20.73 -49.92
CA ARG A 9 5.03 -21.97 -50.58
C ARG A 9 5.18 -23.07 -49.53
N PRO A 10 5.21 -24.37 -49.92
CA PRO A 10 5.45 -25.46 -48.97
C PRO A 10 6.74 -25.30 -48.15
N SER A 11 7.75 -24.62 -48.70
CA SER A 11 9.03 -24.34 -48.03
C SER A 11 9.04 -23.05 -47.17
N GLY A 12 7.90 -22.35 -47.03
CA GLY A 12 7.77 -21.17 -46.19
C GLY A 12 7.23 -19.92 -46.91
N VAL A 13 7.32 -18.77 -46.23
CA VAL A 13 6.84 -17.47 -46.73
C VAL A 13 7.97 -16.69 -47.38
N TYR A 14 7.71 -16.14 -48.56
CA TYR A 14 8.67 -15.36 -49.36
C TYR A 14 8.11 -13.97 -49.68
N ALA A 15 8.98 -12.98 -49.82
CA ALA A 15 8.65 -11.69 -50.41
C ALA A 15 9.26 -11.56 -51.81
N ARG A 16 8.43 -11.22 -52.80
CA ARG A 16 8.84 -10.93 -54.18
C ARG A 16 8.72 -9.44 -54.46
N PHE A 17 9.76 -8.86 -55.03
CA PHE A 17 9.85 -7.46 -55.45
C PHE A 17 10.12 -7.39 -56.95
N LEU A 18 9.45 -6.46 -57.64
CA LEU A 18 9.72 -6.16 -59.04
C LEU A 18 10.94 -5.25 -59.15
N VAL A 19 11.90 -5.61 -60.01
CA VAL A 19 13.05 -4.76 -60.33
C VAL A 19 12.64 -3.71 -61.38
N PRO A 20 12.91 -2.41 -61.14
CA PRO A 20 12.68 -1.35 -62.11
C PRO A 20 13.37 -1.63 -63.44
N GLN A 21 12.73 -1.28 -64.55
CA GLN A 21 13.17 -1.67 -65.90
C GLN A 21 14.59 -1.20 -66.23
N ASP A 22 14.94 0.00 -65.77
CA ASP A 22 16.25 0.64 -65.91
C ASP A 22 17.39 -0.06 -65.15
N LEU A 23 17.07 -0.96 -64.22
CA LEU A 23 18.06 -1.67 -63.38
C LEU A 23 18.09 -3.19 -63.61
N ARG A 24 17.28 -3.70 -64.55
CA ARG A 24 17.17 -5.15 -64.80
C ARG A 24 18.42 -5.74 -65.42
N ASP A 25 19.04 -5.00 -66.34
CA ASP A 25 20.25 -5.46 -67.04
C ASP A 25 21.44 -5.50 -66.08
N SER A 26 21.54 -4.50 -65.19
CA SER A 26 22.58 -4.45 -64.14
C SER A 26 22.42 -5.53 -63.06
N LEU A 27 21.19 -5.91 -62.70
CA LEU A 27 20.92 -6.94 -61.68
C LEU A 27 20.73 -8.35 -62.26
N GLY A 28 20.61 -8.47 -63.58
CA GLY A 28 20.39 -9.74 -64.30
C GLY A 28 19.08 -10.45 -63.93
N SER A 29 18.08 -9.75 -63.38
CA SER A 29 16.80 -10.35 -62.98
C SER A 29 15.63 -9.38 -63.03
N ARG A 30 14.46 -9.88 -63.40
CA ARG A 30 13.18 -9.14 -63.37
C ARG A 30 12.60 -9.04 -61.95
N PHE A 31 12.90 -9.99 -61.07
CA PHE A 31 12.37 -10.03 -59.71
C PHE A 31 13.45 -10.37 -58.69
N VAL A 32 13.36 -9.74 -57.52
CA VAL A 32 14.11 -10.15 -56.32
C VAL A 32 13.15 -10.92 -55.42
N VAL A 33 13.48 -12.18 -55.09
CA VAL A 33 12.67 -13.04 -54.22
C VAL A 33 13.50 -13.45 -53.01
N ARG A 34 12.98 -13.27 -51.81
CA ARG A 34 13.66 -13.62 -50.55
C ARG A 34 12.74 -14.38 -49.61
N ALA A 35 13.27 -15.43 -48.98
CA ALA A 35 12.58 -16.10 -47.88
C ALA A 35 12.53 -15.17 -46.67
N LEU A 36 11.40 -15.14 -45.96
CA LEU A 36 11.23 -14.32 -44.76
C LEU A 36 11.54 -15.09 -43.48
N HIS A 37 11.61 -16.43 -43.54
CA HIS A 37 11.83 -17.32 -42.39
C HIS A 37 10.90 -17.03 -41.19
N LEU A 38 9.70 -16.53 -41.48
CA LEU A 38 8.68 -16.12 -40.51
C LEU A 38 7.32 -16.68 -40.93
N PRO A 39 6.40 -16.97 -39.99
CA PRO A 39 5.04 -17.35 -40.32
C PRO A 39 4.28 -16.21 -41.01
N LEU A 40 3.30 -16.54 -41.84
CA LEU A 40 2.47 -15.56 -42.53
C LEU A 40 1.68 -14.74 -41.51
N GLY A 41 1.85 -13.41 -41.51
CA GLY A 41 1.27 -12.53 -40.50
C GLY A 41 2.01 -11.19 -40.44
N ASP A 42 1.77 -10.41 -39.39
CA ASP A 42 2.28 -9.04 -39.29
C ASP A 42 3.81 -8.97 -39.18
N ALA A 43 4.44 -9.96 -38.56
CA ALA A 43 5.89 -10.10 -38.54
C ALA A 43 6.49 -10.25 -39.95
N ALA A 44 5.87 -11.08 -40.80
CA ALA A 44 6.27 -11.23 -42.20
C ALA A 44 6.00 -9.96 -43.03
N ARG A 45 4.89 -9.25 -42.77
CA ARG A 45 4.61 -7.96 -43.43
C ARG A 45 5.65 -6.90 -43.06
N LEU A 46 6.06 -6.83 -41.79
CA LEU A 46 7.08 -5.91 -41.32
C LEU A 46 8.46 -6.23 -41.92
N ALA A 47 8.86 -7.51 -41.95
CA ALA A 47 10.11 -7.95 -42.58
C ALA A 47 10.12 -7.62 -44.08
N ALA A 48 9.01 -7.85 -44.79
CA ALA A 48 8.87 -7.48 -46.20
C ALA A 48 8.92 -5.96 -46.44
N ALA A 49 8.37 -5.15 -45.53
CA ALA A 49 8.46 -3.69 -45.61
C ALA A 49 9.89 -3.19 -45.40
N ARG A 50 10.66 -3.78 -44.48
CA ARG A 50 12.08 -3.48 -44.27
C ARG A 50 12.93 -3.82 -45.49
N LEU A 51 12.71 -4.99 -46.08
CA LEU A 51 13.32 -5.39 -47.36
C LEU A 51 12.98 -4.40 -48.49
N ALA A 52 11.74 -3.94 -48.57
CA ALA A 52 11.31 -2.94 -49.55
C ALA A 52 12.10 -1.63 -49.42
N MET A 53 12.33 -1.17 -48.18
CA MET A 53 13.12 0.02 -47.91
C MET A 53 14.59 -0.15 -48.32
N ALA A 54 15.21 -1.28 -47.94
CA ALA A 54 16.59 -1.59 -48.29
C ALA A 54 16.77 -1.61 -49.82
N LEU A 55 15.91 -2.34 -50.54
CA LEU A 55 15.91 -2.35 -52.01
C LEU A 55 15.70 -0.96 -52.61
N SER A 56 14.83 -0.13 -52.02
CA SER A 56 14.59 1.22 -52.51
C SER A 56 15.84 2.11 -52.41
N ASN A 57 16.65 1.94 -51.38
CA ASN A 57 17.89 2.69 -51.20
C ASN A 57 18.97 2.19 -52.17
N ILE A 58 19.08 0.88 -52.34
CA ILE A 58 20.01 0.26 -53.30
C ILE A 58 19.69 0.70 -54.73
N PHE A 59 18.42 0.69 -55.14
CA PHE A 59 18.04 1.15 -56.48
C PHE A 59 18.36 2.64 -56.70
N LYS A 60 18.28 3.47 -55.67
CA LYS A 60 18.70 4.88 -55.77
C LYS A 60 20.21 5.00 -55.92
N ALA A 61 20.98 4.23 -55.16
CA ALA A 61 22.45 4.22 -55.25
C ALA A 61 22.92 3.73 -56.64
N MET A 62 22.27 2.69 -57.19
CA MET A 62 22.59 2.20 -58.53
C MET A 62 22.32 3.22 -59.63
N ARG A 63 21.22 3.98 -59.53
CA ARG A 63 20.93 5.08 -60.45
C ARG A 63 21.89 6.26 -60.34
N ALA A 64 22.53 6.41 -59.18
CA ALA A 64 23.58 7.41 -58.96
C ALA A 64 24.97 6.95 -59.42
N GLY A 65 25.07 5.80 -60.11
CA GLY A 65 26.32 5.28 -60.67
C GLY A 65 27.04 4.24 -59.80
N GLY A 66 26.45 3.81 -58.68
CA GLY A 66 27.02 2.76 -57.83
C GLY A 66 26.81 1.35 -58.41
N SER A 67 27.87 0.54 -58.47
CA SER A 67 27.74 -0.90 -58.73
C SER A 67 27.58 -1.66 -57.41
N VAL A 68 26.72 -2.67 -57.37
CA VAL A 68 26.47 -3.49 -56.16
C VAL A 68 26.71 -4.95 -56.51
N ASP A 69 27.66 -5.59 -55.81
CA ASP A 69 27.92 -7.03 -55.98
C ASP A 69 26.70 -7.84 -55.50
N LYS A 70 26.37 -8.91 -56.23
CA LYS A 70 25.25 -9.80 -55.92
C LYS A 70 25.34 -10.43 -54.52
N LYS A 71 26.55 -10.74 -54.04
CA LYS A 71 26.79 -11.27 -52.68
C LYS A 71 26.54 -10.22 -51.60
N GLU A 72 26.93 -8.97 -51.84
CA GLU A 72 26.68 -7.85 -50.92
C GLU A 72 25.17 -7.52 -50.85
N LEU A 73 24.50 -7.55 -52.00
CA LEU A 73 23.05 -7.42 -52.07
C LEU A 73 22.32 -8.51 -51.28
N ASP A 74 22.77 -9.76 -51.40
CA ASP A 74 22.17 -10.89 -50.68
C ASP A 74 22.33 -10.77 -49.16
N GLU A 75 23.51 -10.38 -48.69
CA GLU A 75 23.78 -10.20 -47.25
C GLU A 75 23.03 -8.99 -46.66
N LEU A 76 22.97 -7.87 -47.39
CA LEU A 76 22.19 -6.71 -46.97
C LEU A 76 20.69 -7.06 -46.86
N LEU A 77 20.16 -7.81 -47.81
CA LEU A 77 18.76 -8.24 -47.75
C LEU A 77 18.52 -9.24 -46.61
N ARG A 78 19.47 -10.15 -46.33
CA ARG A 78 19.39 -11.06 -45.17
C ARG A 78 19.30 -10.29 -43.86
N LYS A 79 20.19 -9.32 -43.65
CA LYS A 79 20.21 -8.48 -42.44
C LYS A 79 18.97 -7.59 -42.32
N ALA A 80 18.39 -7.14 -43.44
CA ALA A 80 17.14 -6.37 -43.44
C ALA A 80 15.93 -7.23 -43.06
N ALA A 81 15.94 -8.52 -43.43
CA ALA A 81 14.90 -9.48 -43.08
C ALA A 81 14.96 -9.94 -41.62
N SER A 82 16.15 -10.17 -41.07
CA SER A 82 16.36 -10.55 -39.66
C SER A 82 16.15 -9.38 -38.68
N GLY A 83 16.09 -8.14 -39.19
CA GLY A 83 16.03 -6.94 -38.36
C GLY A 83 17.40 -6.52 -37.80
N GLU A 84 18.49 -7.11 -38.30
CA GLU A 84 19.88 -6.76 -37.96
C GLU A 84 20.35 -5.47 -38.66
N LEU A 85 19.68 -5.01 -39.72
CA LEU A 85 20.00 -3.71 -40.33
C LEU A 85 19.29 -2.56 -39.61
N PHE A 86 20.03 -1.93 -38.69
CA PHE A 86 20.11 -0.48 -38.57
C PHE A 86 21.60 -0.12 -38.41
N GLU A 87 22.34 -0.15 -39.51
CA GLU A 87 23.72 0.34 -39.53
C GLU A 87 23.96 0.94 -40.92
N LEU A 88 23.97 2.28 -41.00
CA LEU A 88 24.35 3.01 -42.20
C LEU A 88 25.66 3.72 -41.88
N THR A 89 26.79 3.10 -42.23
CA THR A 89 28.11 3.72 -42.08
C THR A 89 28.45 4.46 -43.37
N LEU A 90 28.46 5.78 -43.33
CA LEU A 90 28.86 6.65 -44.42
C LEU A 90 30.35 6.99 -44.28
N GLN A 91 31.12 6.76 -45.34
CA GLN A 91 32.54 7.10 -45.38
C GLN A 91 32.77 8.34 -46.25
N GLY A 92 33.57 9.28 -45.74
CA GLY A 92 34.01 10.47 -46.48
C GLY A 92 32.93 11.48 -46.85
N VAL A 93 32.00 11.79 -45.93
CA VAL A 93 30.89 12.74 -46.18
C VAL A 93 31.34 14.18 -45.96
N THR A 94 31.09 15.06 -46.93
CA THR A 94 31.29 16.51 -46.79
C THR A 94 29.97 17.19 -46.41
N LEU A 95 29.96 17.89 -45.28
CA LEU A 95 28.79 18.60 -44.75
C LEU A 95 28.61 20.00 -45.42
N PRO A 96 27.43 20.64 -45.31
CA PRO A 96 27.12 21.93 -45.96
C PRO A 96 27.96 23.17 -45.54
N GLY A 97 29.07 22.97 -44.81
CA GLY A 97 30.04 23.99 -44.41
C GLY A 97 31.51 23.60 -44.70
N GLY A 98 31.75 22.60 -45.54
CA GLY A 98 33.10 22.18 -45.97
C GLY A 98 33.82 21.18 -45.05
N ALA A 99 33.27 20.91 -43.86
CA ALA A 99 33.81 19.89 -42.96
C ALA A 99 33.62 18.47 -43.54
N ARG A 100 34.67 17.66 -43.50
CA ARG A 100 34.68 16.29 -44.01
C ARG A 100 34.66 15.30 -42.84
N VAL A 101 33.67 14.42 -42.82
CA VAL A 101 33.52 13.36 -41.83
C VAL A 101 33.99 12.05 -42.46
N GLU A 102 35.11 11.52 -41.97
CA GLU A 102 35.72 10.31 -42.53
C GLU A 102 34.85 9.07 -42.34
N ARG A 103 34.14 8.96 -41.22
CA ARG A 103 33.23 7.85 -40.92
C ARG A 103 32.08 8.31 -40.02
N ALA A 104 30.85 8.22 -40.50
CA ALA A 104 29.63 8.52 -39.75
C ALA A 104 28.72 7.29 -39.72
N GLN A 105 28.40 6.80 -38.53
CA GLN A 105 27.64 5.58 -38.33
C GLN A 105 26.25 5.91 -37.78
N ILE A 106 25.20 5.44 -38.47
CA ILE A 106 23.79 5.73 -38.18
C ILE A 106 23.12 4.43 -37.74
N ASP A 107 22.94 4.28 -36.44
CA ASP A 107 22.53 3.02 -35.82
C ASP A 107 21.05 3.01 -35.38
N THR A 108 20.40 4.18 -35.37
CA THR A 108 19.01 4.33 -34.95
C THR A 108 18.19 5.26 -35.84
N PRO A 109 16.83 5.17 -35.80
CA PRO A 109 15.96 6.14 -36.44
C PRO A 109 16.13 7.57 -35.92
N GLN A 110 16.62 7.76 -34.70
CA GLN A 110 17.02 9.07 -34.17
C GLN A 110 18.29 9.59 -34.86
N ASP A 111 19.31 8.75 -35.05
CA ASP A 111 20.55 9.13 -35.73
C ASP A 111 20.28 9.52 -37.19
N ALA A 112 19.37 8.82 -37.85
CA ALA A 112 18.95 9.13 -39.23
C ALA A 112 18.24 10.50 -39.32
N ARG A 113 17.52 10.90 -38.27
CA ARG A 113 16.90 12.23 -38.17
C ARG A 113 17.95 13.31 -37.90
N MET A 114 18.86 13.08 -36.95
CA MET A 114 19.98 14.00 -36.67
C MET A 114 20.84 14.23 -37.92
N PHE A 115 21.18 13.18 -38.65
CA PHE A 115 21.99 13.31 -39.86
C PHE A 115 21.25 14.04 -40.99
N ALA A 116 19.94 13.81 -41.14
CA ALA A 116 19.11 14.54 -42.09
C ALA A 116 18.95 16.02 -41.72
N ASP A 117 18.92 16.35 -40.43
CA ASP A 117 18.84 17.73 -39.95
C ASP A 117 20.16 18.48 -40.15
N ILE A 118 21.31 17.81 -39.97
CA ILE A 118 22.65 18.35 -40.27
C ILE A 118 22.82 18.64 -41.77
N LEU A 119 22.28 17.80 -42.66
CA LEU A 119 22.30 18.03 -44.10
C LEU A 119 21.32 19.13 -44.56
N ARG A 120 20.32 19.46 -43.74
CA ARG A 120 19.29 20.47 -44.05
C ARG A 120 19.55 21.82 -43.40
N SER A 121 20.43 21.91 -42.41
CA SER A 121 20.81 23.19 -41.81
C SER A 121 21.66 23.99 -42.80
N LYS A 122 21.13 25.11 -43.30
CA LYS A 122 21.94 26.13 -43.97
C LYS A 122 23.02 26.62 -42.98
N PRO A 123 24.24 26.93 -43.43
CA PRO A 123 25.19 27.63 -42.58
C PRO A 123 24.55 28.96 -42.16
N ALA A 124 24.58 29.25 -40.87
CA ALA A 124 24.11 30.53 -40.35
C ALA A 124 24.92 31.66 -41.01
N PRO A 125 24.31 32.81 -41.32
CA PRO A 125 25.09 34.00 -41.68
C PRO A 125 26.05 34.28 -40.53
N ALA A 126 27.30 34.58 -40.88
CA ALA A 126 28.24 35.12 -39.93
C ALA A 126 27.70 36.49 -39.50
N GLU A 127 27.16 36.60 -38.29
CA GLU A 127 26.92 37.88 -37.65
C GLU A 127 26.81 37.75 -36.12
N ASP A 128 27.78 38.42 -35.51
CA ASP A 128 27.83 39.11 -34.23
C ASP A 128 27.94 38.34 -32.88
N ASP A 129 29.02 38.68 -32.18
CA ASP A 129 29.68 37.97 -31.07
C ASP A 129 28.96 38.09 -29.71
N GLY A 130 27.63 38.14 -29.70
CA GLY A 130 26.87 38.60 -28.53
C GLY A 130 26.24 37.55 -27.60
N ASP A 131 25.76 36.40 -28.10
CA ASP A 131 24.72 35.65 -27.34
C ASP A 131 24.74 34.11 -27.39
N TRP A 132 25.89 33.49 -27.63
CA TRP A 132 26.02 32.01 -27.69
C TRP A 132 25.65 31.31 -26.37
N MET A 133 25.86 31.97 -25.23
CA MET A 133 25.52 31.44 -23.90
C MET A 133 24.01 31.35 -23.65
N LYS A 134 23.18 32.27 -24.17
CA LYS A 134 21.71 32.15 -24.03
C LYS A 134 21.15 31.03 -24.90
N ALA A 135 21.65 30.87 -26.11
CA ALA A 135 21.23 29.79 -27.02
C ALA A 135 21.58 28.39 -26.47
N ALA A 136 22.76 28.24 -25.86
CA ALA A 136 23.17 26.99 -25.21
C ALA A 136 22.33 26.66 -23.96
N ARG A 137 21.96 27.66 -23.16
CA ARG A 137 21.03 27.51 -22.02
C ARG A 137 19.63 27.14 -22.48
N ALA A 138 19.14 27.72 -23.57
CA ALA A 138 17.84 27.39 -24.16
C ALA A 138 17.78 25.95 -24.68
N ARG A 139 18.84 25.46 -25.33
CA ARG A 139 18.94 24.05 -25.77
C ARG A 139 18.98 23.07 -24.60
N LYS A 140 19.81 23.32 -23.58
CA LYS A 140 19.84 22.49 -22.36
C LYS A 140 18.49 22.48 -21.64
N ARG A 141 17.79 23.61 -21.64
CA ARG A 141 16.44 23.73 -21.07
C ARG A 141 15.42 22.93 -21.88
N ALA A 142 15.43 23.00 -23.21
CA ALA A 142 14.55 22.22 -24.07
C ALA A 142 14.82 20.71 -23.98
N GLU A 143 16.08 20.28 -23.86
CA GLU A 143 16.44 18.87 -23.63
C GLU A 143 15.99 18.38 -22.24
N ALA A 144 16.12 19.21 -21.20
CA ALA A 144 15.62 18.89 -19.86
C ALA A 144 14.07 18.81 -19.83
N GLU A 145 13.38 19.72 -20.52
CA GLU A 145 11.92 19.73 -20.67
C GLU A 145 11.41 18.51 -21.46
N ALA A 146 12.11 18.07 -22.50
CA ALA A 146 11.79 16.86 -23.25
C ALA A 146 12.03 15.57 -22.44
N LYS A 147 13.06 15.54 -21.58
CA LYS A 147 13.36 14.41 -20.70
C LYS A 147 12.36 14.29 -19.54
N GLN A 148 11.86 15.41 -19.03
CA GLN A 148 10.78 15.45 -18.04
C GLN A 148 9.44 14.94 -18.59
N GLN A 149 9.21 14.93 -19.90
CA GLN A 149 7.97 14.44 -20.53
C GLN A 149 7.96 12.92 -20.81
N GLN A 150 9.07 12.20 -20.61
CA GLN A 150 9.18 10.74 -20.85
C GLN A 150 9.02 9.86 -19.59
N GLY A 151 8.56 10.44 -18.46
CA GLY A 151 8.31 9.70 -17.22
C GLY A 151 7.01 8.89 -17.23
N PRO A 152 6.83 7.95 -16.28
CA PRO A 152 5.55 7.24 -16.13
C PRO A 152 4.42 8.24 -15.84
N SER A 153 3.21 7.92 -16.27
CA SER A 153 2.04 8.72 -15.90
C SER A 153 1.82 8.70 -14.38
N LEU A 154 1.08 9.68 -13.87
CA LEU A 154 0.75 9.77 -12.44
C LEU A 154 -0.03 8.52 -11.99
N SER A 155 -0.96 8.02 -12.79
CA SER A 155 -1.73 6.81 -12.52
C SER A 155 -0.83 5.57 -12.43
N GLU A 156 0.10 5.38 -13.37
CA GLU A 156 1.07 4.29 -13.34
C GLU A 156 1.99 4.38 -12.12
N ALA A 157 2.46 5.59 -11.79
CA ALA A 157 3.30 5.82 -10.62
C ALA A 157 2.57 5.50 -9.31
N ILE A 158 1.28 5.85 -9.21
CA ILE A 158 0.43 5.51 -8.07
C ILE A 158 0.27 3.99 -7.95
N ASP A 159 0.00 3.27 -9.04
CA ASP A 159 -0.17 1.83 -9.00
C ASP A 159 1.13 1.11 -8.63
N LYS A 160 2.27 1.55 -9.18
CA LYS A 160 3.61 1.06 -8.76
C LYS A 160 3.84 1.29 -7.27
N HIS A 161 3.55 2.50 -6.77
CA HIS A 161 3.69 2.82 -5.35
C HIS A 161 2.82 1.93 -4.45
N VAL A 162 1.55 1.74 -4.80
CA VAL A 162 0.63 0.88 -4.03
C VAL A 162 1.07 -0.59 -4.10
N ALA A 163 1.56 -1.05 -5.26
CA ALA A 163 2.12 -2.39 -5.41
C ALA A 163 3.36 -2.60 -4.53
N ASP A 164 4.24 -1.60 -4.43
CA ASP A 164 5.42 -1.64 -3.56
C ASP A 164 5.03 -1.68 -2.08
N LEU A 165 4.05 -0.87 -1.65
CA LEU A 165 3.52 -0.95 -0.28
C LEU A 165 2.94 -2.34 0.02
N SER A 166 2.28 -2.95 -0.96
CA SER A 166 1.73 -4.32 -0.85
C SER A 166 2.85 -5.37 -0.75
N ARG A 167 3.87 -5.28 -1.62
CA ARG A 167 5.07 -6.16 -1.58
C ARG A 167 5.83 -6.03 -0.26
N ALA A 168 5.90 -4.82 0.30
CA ALA A 168 6.45 -4.55 1.61
C ALA A 168 5.55 -5.00 2.78
N LYS A 169 4.44 -5.72 2.49
CA LYS A 169 3.49 -6.27 3.46
C LYS A 169 2.93 -5.22 4.42
N ARG A 170 2.70 -3.99 3.94
CA ARG A 170 2.04 -2.94 4.73
C ARG A 170 0.58 -3.34 5.01
N ASP A 171 0.02 -2.83 6.12
CA ASP A 171 -1.34 -3.21 6.51
C ASP A 171 -2.36 -2.87 5.40
N PRO A 172 -3.32 -3.76 5.09
CA PRO A 172 -4.30 -3.53 4.02
C PRO A 172 -5.09 -2.22 4.16
N LYS A 173 -5.33 -1.76 5.39
CA LYS A 173 -5.98 -0.46 5.64
C LYS A 173 -5.12 0.68 5.11
N THR A 174 -3.81 0.61 5.30
CA THR A 174 -2.87 1.60 4.76
C THR A 174 -2.92 1.63 3.23
N LEU A 175 -3.01 0.48 2.56
CA LEU A 175 -3.13 0.42 1.10
C LEU A 175 -4.41 1.10 0.61
N ILE A 176 -5.55 0.81 1.25
CA ILE A 176 -6.85 1.41 0.92
C ILE A 176 -6.81 2.92 1.12
N GLU A 177 -6.24 3.38 2.24
CA GLU A 177 -6.12 4.81 2.56
C GLU A 177 -5.17 5.53 1.60
N SER A 178 -4.03 4.94 1.27
CA SER A 178 -3.11 5.47 0.25
C SER A 178 -3.78 5.57 -1.11
N ARG A 179 -4.43 4.50 -1.58
CA ARG A 179 -5.16 4.49 -2.86
C ARG A 179 -6.26 5.55 -2.89
N HIS A 180 -6.98 5.74 -1.78
CA HIS A 180 -8.02 6.75 -1.69
C HIS A 180 -7.46 8.18 -1.82
N SER A 181 -6.43 8.52 -1.04
CA SER A 181 -5.77 9.84 -1.13
C SER A 181 -5.20 10.10 -2.52
N LEU A 182 -4.47 9.13 -3.08
CA LEU A 182 -3.83 9.30 -4.39
C LEU A 182 -4.84 9.35 -5.54
N ARG A 183 -6.02 8.74 -5.39
CA ARG A 183 -7.14 8.93 -6.34
C ARG A 183 -7.69 10.36 -6.31
N ILE A 184 -7.71 11.01 -5.15
CA ILE A 184 -8.11 12.42 -5.05
C ILE A 184 -7.07 13.28 -5.77
N LEU A 185 -5.77 13.04 -5.55
CA LEU A 185 -4.69 13.71 -6.29
C LEU A 185 -4.85 13.56 -7.81
N LEU A 186 -4.96 12.31 -8.28
CA LEU A 186 -5.16 12.03 -9.71
C LEU A 186 -6.42 12.71 -10.27
N GLY A 187 -7.50 12.75 -9.49
CA GLY A 187 -8.75 13.35 -9.92
C GLY A 187 -8.76 14.89 -9.95
N VAL A 188 -7.90 15.56 -9.17
CA VAL A 188 -7.76 17.02 -9.25
C VAL A 188 -6.70 17.46 -10.25
N VAL A 189 -5.55 16.79 -10.27
CA VAL A 189 -4.42 17.15 -11.15
C VAL A 189 -4.60 16.61 -12.58
N GLY A 190 -5.26 15.46 -12.72
CA GLY A 190 -5.27 14.70 -13.98
C GLY A 190 -4.08 13.76 -14.11
N ASP A 191 -4.07 12.96 -15.18
CA ASP A 191 -3.04 11.95 -15.42
C ASP A 191 -1.82 12.50 -16.16
N ILE A 192 -1.18 13.50 -15.56
CA ILE A 192 0.07 14.11 -16.06
C ILE A 192 1.26 13.15 -15.92
N ALA A 193 2.40 13.48 -16.53
CA ALA A 193 3.65 12.77 -16.22
C ALA A 193 4.01 13.00 -14.74
N ALA A 194 4.37 11.93 -14.01
CA ALA A 194 4.61 12.02 -12.57
C ALA A 194 5.79 12.95 -12.21
N SER A 195 6.73 13.14 -13.12
CA SER A 195 7.84 14.11 -13.08
C SER A 195 7.39 15.58 -13.08
N GLN A 196 6.18 15.86 -13.54
CA GLN A 196 5.60 17.21 -13.61
C GLN A 196 4.78 17.57 -12.35
N LEU A 197 4.85 16.76 -11.29
CA LEU A 197 4.16 17.08 -10.04
C LEU A 197 4.83 18.28 -9.35
N THR A 198 4.11 19.40 -9.25
CA THR A 198 4.60 20.67 -8.69
C THR A 198 4.00 20.95 -7.30
N VAL A 199 4.49 22.02 -6.67
CA VAL A 199 3.95 22.53 -5.41
C VAL A 199 2.49 22.97 -5.58
N GLU A 200 2.13 23.54 -6.74
CA GLU A 200 0.78 24.00 -7.07
C GLU A 200 -0.20 22.82 -7.13
N HIS A 201 0.19 21.70 -7.74
CA HIS A 201 -0.60 20.46 -7.74
C HIS A 201 -0.83 19.92 -6.32
N VAL A 202 0.16 20.04 -5.43
CA VAL A 202 -0.01 19.69 -4.02
C VAL A 202 -1.01 20.63 -3.34
N ARG A 203 -0.95 21.94 -3.61
CA ARG A 203 -1.93 22.90 -3.05
C ARG A 203 -3.35 22.62 -3.53
N GLU A 204 -3.54 22.28 -4.80
CA GLU A 204 -4.84 21.87 -5.34
C GLU A 204 -5.39 20.62 -4.65
N PHE A 205 -4.52 19.63 -4.40
CA PHE A 205 -4.89 18.45 -3.61
C PHE A 205 -5.31 18.82 -2.18
N LEU A 206 -4.58 19.71 -1.51
CA LEU A 206 -4.88 20.14 -0.15
C LEU A 206 -6.23 20.88 -0.06
N ASP A 207 -6.53 21.77 -1.00
CA ASP A 207 -7.84 22.43 -1.10
C ASP A 207 -8.96 21.41 -1.31
N ALA A 208 -8.73 20.42 -2.18
CA ALA A 208 -9.72 19.40 -2.47
C ALA A 208 -10.01 18.48 -1.28
N VAL A 209 -8.99 18.06 -0.52
CA VAL A 209 -9.22 17.24 0.68
C VAL A 209 -9.87 18.04 1.81
N GLN A 210 -9.62 19.35 1.90
CA GLN A 210 -10.29 20.25 2.86
C GLN A 210 -11.80 20.34 2.61
N HIS A 211 -12.23 20.20 1.36
CA HIS A 211 -13.64 20.23 0.97
C HIS A 211 -14.17 18.85 0.58
N TRP A 212 -13.55 17.77 1.07
CA TRP A 212 -13.98 16.43 0.73
C TRP A 212 -15.08 15.94 1.67
N PRO A 213 -16.30 15.64 1.17
CA PRO A 213 -17.43 15.34 2.05
C PRO A 213 -17.29 13.97 2.73
N LYS A 214 -17.81 13.89 3.96
CA LYS A 214 -17.76 12.66 4.76
C LYS A 214 -18.52 11.53 4.05
N ASN A 215 -17.84 10.41 3.83
CA ASN A 215 -18.36 9.26 3.10
C ASN A 215 -18.85 9.60 1.68
N ALA A 216 -18.21 10.56 0.98
CA ALA A 216 -18.57 10.98 -0.39
C ALA A 216 -18.95 9.81 -1.30
N THR A 217 -18.11 8.77 -1.38
CA THR A 217 -18.32 7.60 -2.26
C THR A 217 -19.59 6.79 -1.94
N LYS A 218 -20.17 6.94 -0.75
CA LYS A 218 -21.36 6.20 -0.31
C LYS A 218 -22.65 7.00 -0.43
N ARG A 219 -22.60 8.32 -0.29
CA ARG A 219 -23.76 9.21 -0.39
C ARG A 219 -24.26 9.24 -1.83
N ALA A 220 -25.57 9.21 -2.02
CA ALA A 220 -26.18 9.19 -3.34
C ALA A 220 -25.83 10.44 -4.15
N GLU A 221 -25.84 11.61 -3.50
CA GLU A 221 -25.55 12.94 -4.08
C GLU A 221 -24.18 13.04 -4.75
N TYR A 222 -23.17 12.34 -4.21
CA TYR A 222 -21.78 12.41 -4.69
C TYR A 222 -21.37 11.16 -5.50
N ARG A 223 -22.26 10.18 -5.63
CA ARG A 223 -21.93 8.89 -6.25
C ARG A 223 -21.80 9.07 -7.75
N GLY A 224 -20.70 8.58 -8.32
CA GLY A 224 -20.44 8.65 -9.76
C GLY A 224 -19.89 10.00 -10.26
N LEU A 225 -19.85 11.03 -9.41
CA LEU A 225 -19.23 12.30 -9.73
C LEU A 225 -17.69 12.19 -9.76
N THR A 226 -17.07 13.01 -10.61
CA THR A 226 -15.62 13.20 -10.62
C THR A 226 -15.16 13.91 -9.34
N VAL A 227 -13.87 13.82 -9.02
CA VAL A 227 -13.31 14.46 -7.82
C VAL A 227 -13.55 15.98 -7.82
N ARG A 228 -13.33 16.65 -8.97
CA ARG A 228 -13.60 18.09 -9.11
C ARG A 228 -15.08 18.43 -8.88
N GLN A 229 -16.01 17.66 -9.48
CA GLN A 229 -17.44 17.85 -9.26
C GLN A 229 -17.86 17.65 -7.80
N ILE A 230 -17.27 16.65 -7.12
CA ILE A 230 -17.53 16.41 -5.69
C ILE A 230 -17.10 17.63 -4.86
N VAL A 231 -15.91 18.18 -5.11
CA VAL A 231 -15.41 19.36 -4.38
C VAL A 231 -16.30 20.58 -4.64
N THR A 232 -16.69 20.83 -5.90
CA THR A 232 -17.60 21.94 -6.24
C THR A 232 -18.95 21.80 -5.54
N LEU A 233 -19.56 20.61 -5.58
CA LEU A 233 -20.84 20.34 -4.93
C LEU A 233 -20.72 20.41 -3.40
N SER A 234 -19.61 19.93 -2.83
CA SER A 234 -19.36 20.01 -1.40
C SER A 234 -19.22 21.46 -0.92
N LYS A 235 -18.58 22.32 -1.72
CA LYS A 235 -18.50 23.77 -1.47
C LYS A 235 -19.88 24.42 -1.57
N SER A 236 -20.68 24.11 -2.60
CA SER A 236 -22.03 24.69 -2.74
C SER A 236 -22.98 24.26 -1.63
N ASN A 237 -22.84 23.02 -1.14
CA ASN A 237 -23.69 22.47 -0.09
C ASN A 237 -23.24 22.88 1.33
N GLY A 238 -22.14 23.64 1.47
CA GLY A 238 -21.63 24.06 2.77
C GLY A 238 -21.22 22.88 3.67
N GLU A 239 -20.72 21.80 3.10
CA GLU A 239 -20.34 20.62 3.86
C GLU A 239 -19.20 20.92 4.85
N PRO A 240 -19.22 20.34 6.06
CA PRO A 240 -18.17 20.57 7.04
C PRO A 240 -16.83 20.00 6.56
N SER A 241 -15.76 20.76 6.78
CA SER A 241 -14.40 20.33 6.50
C SER A 241 -14.05 19.04 7.29
N PRO A 242 -13.29 18.10 6.70
CA PRO A 242 -12.78 16.96 7.44
C PRO A 242 -11.95 17.37 8.65
N LYS A 243 -12.03 16.57 9.71
CA LYS A 243 -11.25 16.80 10.93
C LYS A 243 -9.76 16.88 10.64
N ALA A 244 -9.03 17.67 11.43
CA ALA A 244 -7.59 17.89 11.26
C ALA A 244 -6.76 16.60 11.17
N TRP A 245 -7.10 15.57 11.94
CA TRP A 245 -6.44 14.26 11.86
C TRP A 245 -6.62 13.58 10.48
N THR A 246 -7.79 13.76 9.85
CA THR A 246 -8.10 13.17 8.53
C THR A 246 -7.30 13.87 7.45
N LEU A 247 -7.22 15.20 7.50
CA LEU A 247 -6.39 16.01 6.61
C LEU A 247 -4.89 15.65 6.77
N ASN A 248 -4.42 15.53 8.00
CA ASN A 248 -3.06 15.07 8.30
C ASN A 248 -2.77 13.66 7.76
N LYS A 249 -3.80 12.79 7.71
CA LYS A 249 -3.65 11.46 7.14
C LYS A 249 -3.51 11.49 5.63
N HIS A 250 -4.26 12.35 4.94
CA HIS A 250 -4.10 12.60 3.51
C HIS A 250 -2.70 13.15 3.21
N TRP A 251 -2.24 14.11 4.01
CA TRP A 251 -0.86 14.63 3.97
C TRP A 251 0.18 13.51 4.10
N ASP A 252 0.07 12.65 5.11
CA ASP A 252 1.02 11.55 5.33
C ASP A 252 1.05 10.57 4.13
N ARG A 253 -0.12 10.26 3.54
CA ARG A 253 -0.17 9.38 2.37
C ARG A 253 0.52 10.03 1.17
N LEU A 254 0.28 11.32 0.95
CA LEU A 254 0.92 12.06 -0.14
C LEU A 254 2.43 12.18 0.08
N ALA A 255 2.88 12.50 1.29
CA ALA A 255 4.31 12.63 1.62
C ALA A 255 5.07 11.31 1.45
N VAL A 256 4.45 10.16 1.73
CA VAL A 256 5.06 8.85 1.46
C VAL A 256 5.18 8.58 -0.04
N PHE A 257 4.19 8.99 -0.84
CA PHE A 257 4.22 8.87 -2.29
C PHE A 257 5.24 9.81 -2.94
N VAL A 258 5.26 11.09 -2.56
CA VAL A 258 6.21 12.09 -3.08
C VAL A 258 7.65 11.69 -2.76
N ARG A 259 7.92 11.26 -1.52
CA ARG A 259 9.25 10.73 -1.17
C ARG A 259 9.64 9.50 -1.98
N HIS A 260 8.69 8.62 -2.30
CA HIS A 260 8.95 7.49 -3.19
C HIS A 260 9.37 8.00 -4.58
N LEU A 261 8.62 8.94 -5.18
CA LEU A 261 8.94 9.48 -6.50
C LEU A 261 10.29 10.19 -6.54
N HIS A 262 10.62 10.92 -5.47
CA HIS A 262 11.92 11.57 -5.34
C HIS A 262 13.05 10.52 -5.18
N ALA A 263 12.88 9.54 -4.30
CA ALA A 263 13.88 8.50 -4.07
C ALA A 263 14.10 7.59 -5.30
N SER A 264 13.10 7.44 -6.18
CA SER A 264 13.20 6.70 -7.44
C SER A 264 13.73 7.53 -8.61
N GLY A 265 14.04 8.82 -8.39
CA GLY A 265 14.54 9.72 -9.43
C GLY A 265 13.48 10.18 -10.45
N VAL A 266 12.20 9.99 -10.15
CA VAL A 266 11.09 10.52 -10.97
C VAL A 266 10.89 12.01 -10.72
N LEU A 267 11.08 12.45 -9.48
CA LEU A 267 11.08 13.86 -9.10
C LEU A 267 12.49 14.34 -8.75
N ASP A 268 12.90 15.46 -9.33
CA ASP A 268 14.18 16.10 -9.02
C ASP A 268 14.18 16.80 -7.65
N ARG A 269 12.99 17.18 -7.15
CA ARG A 269 12.80 17.91 -5.89
C ARG A 269 11.53 17.44 -5.21
N ASP A 270 11.47 17.59 -3.88
CA ASP A 270 10.27 17.31 -3.11
C ASP A 270 9.30 18.52 -3.15
N PRO A 271 8.15 18.45 -3.85
CA PRO A 271 7.15 19.53 -3.91
C PRO A 271 6.46 19.81 -2.57
N MET A 272 6.64 18.96 -1.56
CA MET A 272 6.08 19.17 -0.22
C MET A 272 7.07 19.84 0.75
N ALA A 273 8.36 19.95 0.41
CA ALA A 273 9.39 20.41 1.33
C ALA A 273 9.16 21.84 1.86
N GLY A 274 8.59 22.73 1.04
CA GLY A 274 8.30 24.12 1.40
C GLY A 274 6.88 24.36 1.93
N LEU A 275 6.06 23.32 2.08
CA LEU A 275 4.67 23.46 2.50
C LEU A 275 4.53 23.24 4.01
N ALA A 276 3.83 24.16 4.66
CA ALA A 276 3.51 24.04 6.08
C ALA A 276 2.49 22.93 6.30
N ARG A 277 2.84 21.98 7.18
CA ARG A 277 1.91 20.96 7.65
C ARG A 277 0.90 21.60 8.60
N MET A 278 -0.37 21.28 8.42
CA MET A 278 -1.41 21.72 9.35
C MET A 278 -1.22 21.07 10.72
N THR A 279 -0.89 21.88 11.73
CA THR A 279 -0.89 21.48 13.12
C THR A 279 -2.32 21.49 13.63
N ALA A 280 -2.82 20.34 14.09
CA ALA A 280 -4.08 20.33 14.83
C ALA A 280 -3.90 21.12 16.14
N HIS A 281 -4.89 21.91 16.53
CA HIS A 281 -4.88 22.51 17.87
C HIS A 281 -4.94 21.39 18.91
N SER A 282 -4.16 21.50 19.98
CA SER A 282 -4.08 20.49 21.04
C SER A 282 -5.47 20.13 21.60
N ALA A 283 -6.34 21.13 21.78
CA ALA A 283 -7.71 20.95 22.25
C ALA A 283 -8.56 20.02 21.35
N ASP A 284 -8.43 20.12 20.02
CA ASP A 284 -9.18 19.28 19.07
C ASP A 284 -8.70 17.82 19.12
N VAL A 285 -7.39 17.62 19.33
CA VAL A 285 -6.78 16.30 19.44
C VAL A 285 -7.20 15.61 20.74
N GLU A 286 -7.22 16.36 21.85
CA GLU A 286 -7.66 15.84 23.15
C GLU A 286 -9.13 15.42 23.12
N ALA A 287 -10.01 16.27 22.58
CA ALA A 287 -11.45 15.97 22.43
C ALA A 287 -11.72 14.71 21.59
N ASP A 288 -10.91 14.48 20.53
CA ASP A 288 -11.06 13.32 19.65
C ASP A 288 -10.39 12.04 20.17
N SER A 289 -9.40 12.16 21.05
CA SER A 289 -8.67 11.02 21.63
C SER A 289 -9.49 10.21 22.65
N GLY A 290 -10.61 10.79 23.10
CA GLY A 290 -11.51 10.24 24.11
C GLY A 290 -10.92 10.34 25.52
N ARG A 291 -11.76 10.62 26.50
CA ARG A 291 -11.38 10.68 27.92
C ARG A 291 -11.50 9.30 28.61
N PRO A 292 -10.88 9.10 29.79
CA PRO A 292 -11.24 7.97 30.64
C PRO A 292 -12.71 8.03 31.06
N PHE A 293 -13.31 6.86 31.33
CA PHE A 293 -14.61 6.78 32.00
C PHE A 293 -14.52 7.38 33.41
N SER A 294 -15.59 8.01 33.88
CA SER A 294 -15.73 8.30 35.30
C SER A 294 -16.19 7.06 36.08
N HIS A 295 -16.06 7.08 37.41
CA HIS A 295 -16.60 6.05 38.29
C HIS A 295 -18.11 5.86 38.09
N ALA A 296 -18.87 6.96 38.04
CA ALA A 296 -20.30 6.93 37.83
C ALA A 296 -20.66 6.33 36.46
N GLU A 297 -19.92 6.69 35.41
CA GLU A 297 -20.13 6.10 34.09
C GLU A 297 -19.81 4.61 34.06
N LEU A 298 -18.76 4.15 34.74
CA LEU A 298 -18.50 2.71 34.86
C LEU A 298 -19.63 1.99 35.58
N GLN A 299 -20.16 2.57 36.66
CA GLN A 299 -21.34 2.02 37.35
C GLN A 299 -22.56 1.97 36.42
N THR A 300 -22.76 2.98 35.58
CA THR A 300 -23.81 2.98 34.55
C THR A 300 -23.56 1.92 33.47
N VAL A 301 -22.33 1.78 32.99
CA VAL A 301 -21.93 0.78 31.98
C VAL A 301 -22.12 -0.64 32.50
N PHE A 302 -21.77 -0.90 33.76
CA PHE A 302 -21.89 -2.21 34.43
C PHE A 302 -23.17 -2.33 35.27
N GLY A 303 -24.12 -1.41 35.10
CA GLY A 303 -25.39 -1.39 35.82
C GLY A 303 -26.39 -2.46 35.34
N PRO A 304 -27.67 -2.36 35.73
CA PRO A 304 -28.68 -3.40 35.45
C PRO A 304 -28.84 -3.78 33.97
N ALA A 305 -28.64 -2.83 33.05
CA ALA A 305 -28.72 -3.07 31.61
C ALA A 305 -27.58 -3.97 31.08
N PHE A 306 -26.46 -4.06 31.80
CA PHE A 306 -25.28 -4.81 31.38
C PHE A 306 -25.57 -6.30 31.29
N SER A 307 -26.20 -6.89 32.31
CA SER A 307 -26.50 -8.32 32.36
C SER A 307 -27.35 -8.77 31.16
N GLY A 308 -28.42 -8.04 30.86
CA GLY A 308 -29.29 -8.35 29.72
C GLY A 308 -28.64 -8.14 28.35
N TRP A 309 -27.75 -7.15 28.21
CA TRP A 309 -27.03 -6.90 26.95
C TRP A 309 -25.89 -7.90 26.71
N SER A 310 -25.14 -8.23 27.77
CA SER A 310 -23.93 -9.03 27.75
C SER A 310 -24.23 -10.54 27.68
N ALA A 311 -25.30 -11.02 28.32
CA ALA A 311 -25.72 -12.43 28.26
C ALA A 311 -26.02 -12.92 26.83
N LYS A 312 -26.32 -12.02 25.89
CA LYS A 312 -26.62 -12.40 24.50
C LYS A 312 -25.42 -13.01 23.77
N TRP A 313 -24.21 -12.54 24.08
CA TRP A 313 -23.01 -12.97 23.39
C TRP A 313 -21.77 -12.90 24.30
N PRO A 314 -20.91 -13.94 24.31
CA PRO A 314 -19.78 -13.98 25.24
C PRO A 314 -18.79 -12.83 25.07
N HIS A 315 -18.57 -12.35 23.84
CA HIS A 315 -17.67 -11.22 23.58
C HIS A 315 -18.18 -9.90 24.16
N ARG A 316 -19.47 -9.78 24.47
CA ARG A 316 -20.03 -8.59 25.12
C ARG A 316 -19.77 -8.59 26.63
N TYR A 317 -19.74 -9.76 27.24
CA TYR A 317 -19.38 -9.91 28.64
C TYR A 317 -17.85 -9.90 28.78
N TRP A 318 -17.20 -10.98 28.37
CA TRP A 318 -15.77 -11.19 28.56
C TRP A 318 -14.91 -10.20 27.78
N GLY A 319 -15.33 -9.79 26.60
CA GLY A 319 -14.58 -8.76 25.85
C GLY A 319 -14.55 -7.42 26.57
N VAL A 320 -15.63 -7.04 27.26
CA VAL A 320 -15.71 -5.79 28.03
C VAL A 320 -14.97 -5.89 29.35
N VAL A 321 -15.16 -7.00 30.08
CA VAL A 321 -14.46 -7.29 31.34
C VAL A 321 -12.95 -7.31 31.15
N LEU A 322 -12.45 -8.07 30.15
CA LEU A 322 -11.02 -8.07 29.82
C LEU A 322 -10.54 -6.69 29.40
N GLY A 323 -11.35 -5.92 28.67
CA GLY A 323 -11.02 -4.54 28.29
C GLY A 323 -10.73 -3.65 29.50
N LEU A 324 -11.63 -3.66 30.50
CA LEU A 324 -11.49 -2.88 31.73
C LEU A 324 -10.26 -3.29 32.56
N TYR A 325 -10.06 -4.59 32.77
CA TYR A 325 -9.04 -5.09 33.70
C TYR A 325 -7.66 -5.36 33.08
N SER A 326 -7.50 -5.16 31.77
CA SER A 326 -6.19 -5.33 31.10
C SER A 326 -5.72 -4.08 30.35
N GLY A 327 -6.65 -3.16 30.01
CA GLY A 327 -6.35 -2.01 29.15
C GLY A 327 -5.90 -2.42 27.73
N ALA A 328 -6.05 -3.69 27.35
CA ALA A 328 -5.67 -4.19 26.05
C ALA A 328 -6.51 -3.54 24.94
N ARG A 329 -5.91 -3.40 23.75
CA ARG A 329 -6.63 -2.79 22.62
C ARG A 329 -7.81 -3.70 22.24
N VAL A 330 -8.92 -3.12 21.78
CA VAL A 330 -10.12 -3.90 21.41
C VAL A 330 -9.84 -5.03 20.41
N THR A 331 -8.89 -4.85 19.50
CA THR A 331 -8.51 -5.90 18.54
C THR A 331 -7.67 -7.00 19.20
N GLU A 332 -6.82 -6.65 20.18
CA GLU A 332 -6.04 -7.63 20.95
C GLU A 332 -6.99 -8.54 21.73
N VAL A 333 -8.01 -7.98 22.40
CA VAL A 333 -9.04 -8.75 23.11
C VAL A 333 -9.91 -9.55 22.14
N ALA A 334 -10.44 -8.91 21.09
CA ALA A 334 -11.40 -9.52 20.18
C ALA A 334 -10.85 -10.71 19.38
N GLN A 335 -9.53 -10.82 19.22
CA GLN A 335 -8.89 -11.87 18.44
C GLN A 335 -8.34 -13.04 19.27
N LEU A 336 -8.40 -12.95 20.60
CA LEU A 336 -7.84 -13.96 21.51
C LEU A 336 -8.33 -15.37 21.17
N ARG A 337 -7.40 -16.32 21.29
CA ARG A 337 -7.64 -17.75 21.18
C ARG A 337 -7.59 -18.41 22.53
N VAL A 338 -8.12 -19.63 22.60
CA VAL A 338 -7.98 -20.50 23.78
C VAL A 338 -6.50 -20.68 24.11
N VAL A 339 -5.67 -20.95 23.09
CA VAL A 339 -4.22 -21.14 23.25
C VAL A 339 -3.46 -19.88 23.69
N ASP A 340 -4.05 -18.70 23.53
CA ASP A 340 -3.44 -17.45 23.98
C ASP A 340 -3.60 -17.28 25.50
N VAL A 341 -4.51 -18.03 26.16
CA VAL A 341 -4.71 -18.00 27.62
C VAL A 341 -3.90 -19.13 28.25
N CYS A 342 -2.93 -18.76 29.09
CA CYS A 342 -2.04 -19.72 29.73
C CYS A 342 -1.57 -19.23 31.10
N ALA A 343 -1.03 -20.16 31.88
CA ALA A 343 -0.28 -19.85 33.08
C ALA A 343 1.21 -19.76 32.75
N ILE A 344 1.88 -18.74 33.26
CA ILE A 344 3.35 -18.62 33.25
C ILE A 344 3.76 -18.47 34.72
N GLU A 345 4.61 -19.38 35.21
CA GLU A 345 5.04 -19.42 36.61
C GLU A 345 3.88 -19.42 37.63
N GLY A 346 2.76 -20.04 37.26
CA GLY A 346 1.54 -20.11 38.07
C GLY A 346 0.63 -18.86 37.98
N VAL A 347 1.03 -17.83 37.24
CA VAL A 347 0.20 -16.64 36.99
C VAL A 347 -0.60 -16.84 35.71
N TRP A 348 -1.93 -16.89 35.83
CA TRP A 348 -2.82 -16.93 34.68
C TRP A 348 -2.89 -15.57 33.97
N GLY A 349 -2.87 -15.60 32.65
CA GLY A 349 -2.87 -14.42 31.80
C GLY A 349 -3.20 -14.76 30.36
N PHE A 350 -3.06 -13.78 29.48
CA PHE A 350 -3.12 -14.00 28.05
C PHE A 350 -1.95 -13.35 27.31
N VAL A 351 -1.54 -14.01 26.23
CA VAL A 351 -0.47 -13.55 25.35
C VAL A 351 -1.05 -12.65 24.26
N VAL A 352 -0.50 -11.45 24.15
CA VAL A 352 -0.70 -10.59 22.98
C VAL A 352 0.46 -10.82 22.03
N THR A 353 0.23 -11.50 20.90
CA THR A 353 1.30 -11.78 19.91
C THR A 353 0.78 -11.76 18.47
N PRO A 354 1.58 -11.28 17.49
CA PRO A 354 1.27 -11.39 16.07
C PRO A 354 1.64 -12.74 15.46
N LYS A 355 2.31 -13.65 16.21
CA LYS A 355 2.89 -14.89 15.65
C LYS A 355 1.84 -15.94 15.26
N VAL A 356 0.62 -15.86 15.77
CA VAL A 356 -0.45 -16.82 15.42
C VAL A 356 -1.21 -16.33 14.19
N GLU A 357 -1.35 -17.19 13.17
CA GLU A 357 -1.90 -16.84 11.85
C GLU A 357 -3.27 -16.13 11.94
N GLY A 358 -3.30 -14.83 11.68
CA GLY A 358 -4.54 -14.01 11.74
C GLY A 358 -4.70 -13.16 13.00
N ASN A 359 -3.74 -13.19 13.94
CA ASN A 359 -3.65 -12.21 15.02
C ASN A 359 -2.93 -10.95 14.49
N LYS A 360 -3.55 -9.78 14.68
CA LYS A 360 -2.97 -8.48 14.34
C LYS A 360 -2.52 -7.76 15.58
N VAL A 361 -1.27 -7.30 15.57
CA VAL A 361 -0.71 -6.46 16.62
C VAL A 361 -0.15 -5.19 15.99
N LYS A 362 -0.39 -4.03 16.61
CA LYS A 362 -0.10 -2.72 16.00
C LYS A 362 1.40 -2.53 15.74
N ASN A 363 2.26 -2.87 16.71
CA ASN A 363 3.72 -2.70 16.65
C ASN A 363 4.46 -3.92 17.23
N PRO A 364 5.73 -4.20 16.86
CA PRO A 364 6.53 -5.29 17.44
C PRO A 364 6.64 -5.27 18.98
N ASN A 365 6.66 -4.07 19.59
CA ASN A 365 6.75 -3.87 21.04
C ASN A 365 5.44 -4.13 21.79
N SER A 366 4.34 -4.41 21.09
CA SER A 366 3.06 -4.73 21.73
C SER A 366 2.97 -6.20 22.17
N LYS A 367 4.00 -7.02 21.85
CA LYS A 367 4.12 -8.40 22.33
C LYS A 367 4.30 -8.38 23.84
N ARG A 368 3.41 -9.04 24.57
CA ARG A 368 3.45 -9.11 26.03
C ARG A 368 2.58 -10.25 26.55
N PHE A 369 2.86 -10.65 27.78
CA PHE A 369 1.94 -11.43 28.59
C PHE A 369 1.19 -10.48 29.54
N VAL A 370 -0.13 -10.55 29.56
CA VAL A 370 -0.97 -9.73 30.44
C VAL A 370 -1.61 -10.63 31.50
N PRO A 371 -1.25 -10.49 32.78
CA PRO A 371 -1.90 -11.25 33.84
C PRO A 371 -3.40 -10.96 33.91
N LEU A 372 -4.20 -11.95 34.31
CA LEU A 372 -5.60 -11.75 34.62
C LEU A 372 -5.73 -11.10 36.01
N ALA A 373 -6.52 -10.03 36.10
CA ALA A 373 -6.84 -9.43 37.39
C ALA A 373 -7.74 -10.37 38.21
N GLN A 374 -7.62 -10.32 39.53
CA GLN A 374 -8.37 -11.19 40.44
C GLN A 374 -9.91 -11.15 40.20
N PRO A 375 -10.56 -9.98 40.00
CA PRO A 375 -11.99 -9.96 39.70
C PRO A 375 -12.39 -10.72 38.43
N VAL A 376 -11.48 -10.84 37.45
CA VAL A 376 -11.72 -11.61 36.22
C VAL A 376 -11.66 -13.11 36.48
N LEU A 377 -10.73 -13.54 37.36
CA LEU A 377 -10.63 -14.92 37.81
C LEU A 377 -11.86 -15.30 38.64
N ASP A 378 -12.23 -14.46 39.61
CA ASP A 378 -13.39 -14.66 40.50
C ASP A 378 -14.71 -14.71 39.72
N ALA A 379 -14.82 -13.91 38.65
CA ALA A 379 -15.98 -13.96 37.75
C ALA A 379 -16.07 -15.26 36.93
N GLY A 380 -15.07 -16.14 36.97
CA GLY A 380 -15.12 -17.46 36.31
C GLY A 380 -14.60 -17.48 34.88
N PHE A 381 -13.69 -16.58 34.49
CA PHE A 381 -13.20 -16.51 33.10
C PHE A 381 -12.56 -17.82 32.63
N LEU A 382 -11.79 -18.50 33.49
CA LEU A 382 -11.14 -19.75 33.13
C LEU A 382 -12.16 -20.87 32.83
N HIS A 383 -13.30 -20.91 33.54
CA HIS A 383 -14.38 -21.85 33.22
C HIS A 383 -14.92 -21.62 31.81
N TYR A 384 -15.14 -20.35 31.43
CA TYR A 384 -15.55 -20.02 30.07
C TYR A 384 -14.51 -20.45 29.02
N VAL A 385 -13.22 -20.24 29.28
CA VAL A 385 -12.14 -20.68 28.38
C VAL A 385 -12.18 -22.19 28.15
N GLU A 386 -12.41 -22.96 29.21
CA GLU A 386 -12.54 -24.42 29.11
C GLU A 386 -13.82 -24.87 28.39
N GLU A 387 -14.94 -24.17 28.56
CA GLU A 387 -16.16 -24.43 27.76
C GLU A 387 -15.93 -24.21 26.26
N VAL A 388 -15.21 -23.14 25.89
CA VAL A 388 -14.84 -22.85 24.51
C VAL A 388 -13.92 -23.95 23.96
N ARG A 389 -12.94 -24.40 24.75
CA ARG A 389 -12.02 -25.49 24.42
C ARG A 389 -12.77 -26.79 24.20
N ALA A 390 -13.64 -27.18 25.13
CA ALA A 390 -14.46 -28.39 25.05
C ALA A 390 -15.42 -28.37 23.86
N ALA A 391 -15.92 -27.19 23.48
CA ALA A 391 -16.73 -27.01 22.28
C ALA A 391 -15.93 -27.03 20.96
N GLY A 392 -14.60 -27.19 21.02
CA GLY A 392 -13.72 -27.34 19.85
C GLY A 392 -13.45 -26.04 19.09
N HIS A 393 -13.64 -24.89 19.72
CA HIS A 393 -13.39 -23.59 19.09
C HIS A 393 -11.96 -23.10 19.35
N GLU A 394 -11.28 -22.63 18.31
CA GLU A 394 -9.94 -22.04 18.47
C GLU A 394 -9.98 -20.64 19.10
N ARG A 395 -10.97 -19.82 18.71
CA ARG A 395 -11.12 -18.43 19.18
C ARG A 395 -11.95 -18.38 20.45
N LEU A 396 -11.59 -17.51 21.39
CA LEU A 396 -12.42 -17.23 22.55
C LEU A 396 -13.78 -16.68 22.15
N PHE A 397 -13.86 -15.89 21.09
CA PHE A 397 -15.11 -15.27 20.65
C PHE A 397 -15.52 -15.76 19.25
N PRO A 398 -15.94 -17.02 19.10
CA PRO A 398 -16.18 -17.62 17.78
C PRO A 398 -17.44 -17.02 17.09
N ASN A 399 -18.34 -16.41 17.86
CA ASN A 399 -19.53 -15.72 17.34
C ASN A 399 -19.27 -14.30 16.85
N LEU A 400 -18.08 -13.73 17.11
CA LEU A 400 -17.80 -12.36 16.73
C LEU A 400 -17.61 -12.28 15.21
N PRO A 401 -18.47 -11.52 14.48
CA PRO A 401 -18.51 -11.62 13.04
C PRO A 401 -17.25 -10.99 12.40
N ASN A 402 -16.62 -11.72 11.48
CA ASN A 402 -15.52 -11.22 10.65
C ASN A 402 -15.85 -11.20 9.14
N SER A 403 -17.11 -11.50 8.77
CA SER A 403 -17.55 -11.75 7.39
C SER A 403 -17.45 -10.55 6.43
N THR A 404 -17.23 -9.34 6.95
CA THR A 404 -17.14 -8.11 6.14
C THR A 404 -15.71 -7.63 5.89
N GLY A 405 -14.69 -8.38 6.37
CA GLY A 405 -13.28 -7.96 6.30
C GLY A 405 -12.94 -6.77 7.21
N LEU A 406 -13.90 -6.31 8.02
CA LEU A 406 -13.79 -5.10 8.84
C LEU A 406 -13.01 -5.29 10.17
N GLY A 407 -12.60 -6.52 10.48
CA GLY A 407 -11.81 -6.88 11.66
C GLY A 407 -12.64 -7.07 12.94
N LEU A 408 -12.33 -8.13 13.68
CA LEU A 408 -13.00 -8.54 14.93
C LEU A 408 -13.15 -7.37 15.93
N GLY A 409 -12.07 -6.65 16.19
CA GLY A 409 -12.07 -5.52 17.12
C GLY A 409 -13.02 -4.39 16.75
N ARG A 410 -13.26 -4.15 15.45
CA ARG A 410 -14.22 -3.13 15.01
C ARG A 410 -15.65 -3.52 15.36
N GLN A 411 -16.01 -4.80 15.28
CA GLN A 411 -17.36 -5.24 15.62
C GLN A 411 -17.60 -5.18 17.12
N LEU A 412 -16.64 -5.62 17.94
CA LEU A 412 -16.71 -5.49 19.39
C LEU A 412 -16.84 -4.01 19.79
N SER A 413 -15.97 -3.14 19.26
CA SER A 413 -16.02 -1.71 19.53
C SER A 413 -17.35 -1.08 19.11
N ARG A 414 -17.91 -1.44 17.94
CA ARG A 414 -19.21 -0.91 17.49
C ARG A 414 -20.36 -1.33 18.40
N GLN A 415 -20.39 -2.60 18.80
CA GLN A 415 -21.43 -3.10 19.70
C GLN A 415 -21.35 -2.42 21.06
N PHE A 416 -20.14 -2.27 21.61
CA PHE A 416 -19.92 -1.60 22.89
C PHE A 416 -20.23 -0.09 22.80
N SER A 417 -19.74 0.62 21.78
CA SER A 417 -20.07 2.04 21.59
C SER A 417 -21.57 2.28 21.41
N SER A 418 -22.29 1.37 20.74
CA SER A 418 -23.74 1.46 20.64
C SER A 418 -24.44 1.19 21.99
N TYR A 419 -23.85 0.36 22.84
CA TYR A 419 -24.39 0.06 24.16
C TYR A 419 -24.24 1.26 25.11
N ILE A 420 -23.03 1.80 25.26
CA ILE A 420 -22.77 2.93 26.18
C ILE A 420 -23.54 4.20 25.79
N LYS A 421 -23.76 4.43 24.49
CA LYS A 421 -24.61 5.53 24.00
C LYS A 421 -26.05 5.42 24.48
N LYS A 422 -26.59 4.20 24.55
CA LYS A 422 -27.94 3.95 25.10
C LYS A 422 -27.99 4.13 26.61
N GLN A 423 -26.84 4.11 27.28
CA GLN A 423 -26.72 4.40 28.71
C GLN A 423 -26.43 5.89 28.99
N GLY A 424 -26.56 6.77 27.98
CA GLY A 424 -26.36 8.22 28.13
C GLY A 424 -24.92 8.69 27.85
N ILE A 425 -23.97 7.79 27.58
CA ILE A 425 -22.57 8.16 27.32
C ILE A 425 -22.37 8.37 25.82
N ALA A 426 -22.62 9.60 25.37
CA ALA A 426 -22.62 9.97 23.96
C ALA A 426 -21.46 10.89 23.53
N ASP A 427 -20.58 11.27 24.48
CA ASP A 427 -19.46 12.17 24.21
C ASP A 427 -18.58 11.69 23.05
N PRO A 428 -18.07 12.62 22.21
CA PRO A 428 -17.09 12.29 21.18
C PRO A 428 -15.88 11.54 21.75
N GLY A 429 -15.35 10.58 20.99
CA GLY A 429 -14.19 9.78 21.40
C GLY A 429 -14.48 8.65 22.41
N MET A 430 -15.66 8.63 23.07
CA MET A 430 -16.01 7.58 24.02
C MET A 430 -16.26 6.22 23.36
N GLY A 431 -15.72 5.16 23.97
CA GLY A 431 -15.80 3.81 23.45
C GLY A 431 -14.85 2.87 24.19
N PHE A 432 -14.49 1.75 23.54
CA PHE A 432 -13.69 0.70 24.18
C PHE A 432 -12.31 1.20 24.65
N HIS A 433 -11.73 2.20 23.98
CA HIS A 433 -10.41 2.74 24.35
C HIS A 433 -10.43 3.50 25.68
N ALA A 434 -11.60 4.01 26.11
CA ALA A 434 -11.73 4.70 27.40
C ALA A 434 -11.41 3.78 28.60
N PHE A 435 -11.53 2.45 28.46
CA PHE A 435 -11.05 1.51 29.48
C PHE A 435 -9.54 1.57 29.69
N ARG A 436 -8.78 1.71 28.60
CA ARG A 436 -7.33 1.81 28.68
C ARG A 436 -6.90 3.11 29.35
N HIS A 437 -7.55 4.22 28.98
CA HIS A 437 -7.32 5.50 29.64
C HIS A 437 -7.66 5.42 31.13
N TYR A 438 -8.80 4.83 31.48
CA TYR A 438 -9.19 4.60 32.86
C TYR A 438 -8.12 3.82 33.63
N LEU A 439 -7.70 2.66 33.10
CA LEU A 439 -6.67 1.83 33.74
C LEU A 439 -5.36 2.60 33.92
N ILE A 440 -4.87 3.30 32.90
CA ILE A 440 -3.61 4.07 32.97
C ILE A 440 -3.73 5.14 34.06
N THR A 441 -4.78 5.97 34.01
CA THR A 441 -4.98 7.07 34.96
C THR A 441 -5.12 6.57 36.40
N HIS A 442 -5.87 5.49 36.63
CA HIS A 442 -6.11 5.00 38.00
C HIS A 442 -4.91 4.28 38.59
N LEU A 443 -4.17 3.51 37.78
CA LEU A 443 -2.90 2.92 38.23
C LEU A 443 -1.86 4.00 38.52
N ASP A 444 -1.76 5.02 37.67
CA ASP A 444 -0.83 6.12 37.86
C ASP A 444 -1.06 6.86 39.18
N ARG A 445 -2.32 7.16 39.49
CA ARG A 445 -2.72 7.77 40.77
C ARG A 445 -2.43 6.86 41.96
N ALA A 446 -2.76 5.57 41.86
CA ALA A 446 -2.52 4.61 42.95
C ALA A 446 -1.02 4.43 43.24
N LEU A 447 -0.20 4.31 42.19
CA LEU A 447 1.25 4.19 42.35
C LEU A 447 1.90 5.49 42.86
N THR A 448 1.35 6.66 42.50
CA THR A 448 1.76 7.95 43.09
C THR A 448 1.48 7.97 44.59
N ALA A 449 0.27 7.55 44.99
CA ALA A 449 -0.11 7.47 46.40
C ALA A 449 0.75 6.47 47.19
N ALA A 450 1.26 5.42 46.52
CA ALA A 450 2.24 4.49 47.08
C ALA A 450 3.69 5.02 47.11
N GLY A 451 3.93 6.27 46.71
CA GLY A 451 5.24 6.93 46.76
C GLY A 451 6.19 6.57 45.61
N MET A 452 5.71 5.94 44.53
CA MET A 452 6.56 5.57 43.40
C MET A 452 6.86 6.77 42.49
N LYS A 453 8.13 6.89 42.08
CA LYS A 453 8.57 7.94 41.14
C LYS A 453 8.08 7.65 39.73
N GLN A 454 7.92 8.69 38.90
CA GLN A 454 7.43 8.56 37.52
C GLN A 454 8.24 7.55 36.68
N GLU A 455 9.56 7.57 36.82
CA GLU A 455 10.50 6.64 36.16
C GLU A 455 10.25 5.14 36.50
N GLN A 456 9.61 4.86 37.63
CA GLN A 456 9.21 3.51 38.05
C GLN A 456 7.77 3.19 37.62
N ARG A 457 6.87 4.18 37.66
CA ARG A 457 5.46 4.05 37.29
C ARG A 457 5.28 3.77 35.80
N ASP A 458 5.98 4.50 34.95
CA ASP A 458 5.84 4.41 33.49
C ASP A 458 6.16 2.99 32.97
N PRO A 459 7.24 2.32 33.40
CA PRO A 459 7.47 0.90 33.09
C PRO A 459 6.41 -0.05 33.66
N ALA A 460 6.00 0.12 34.92
CA ALA A 460 5.02 -0.77 35.56
C ALA A 460 3.68 -0.78 34.81
N ILE A 461 3.14 0.39 34.50
CA ILE A 461 1.90 0.55 33.70
C ILE A 461 2.16 0.17 32.23
N GLY A 462 3.31 0.55 31.70
CA GLY A 462 3.71 0.32 30.32
C GLY A 462 3.82 -1.16 29.97
N ARG A 463 4.28 -2.01 30.89
CA ARG A 463 4.36 -3.48 30.72
C ARG A 463 3.00 -4.14 30.58
N ILE A 464 2.01 -3.71 31.37
CA ILE A 464 0.62 -4.21 31.29
C ILE A 464 -0.03 -3.74 29.99
N THR A 465 0.13 -2.45 29.68
CA THR A 465 -0.61 -1.82 28.59
C THR A 465 0.09 -2.02 27.23
N GLY A 466 1.39 -2.32 27.19
CA GLY A 466 2.19 -2.37 25.95
C GLY A 466 2.60 -0.98 25.45
N HIS A 467 2.86 -0.05 26.37
CA HIS A 467 3.55 1.23 26.15
C HIS A 467 4.98 1.21 26.71
N TYR A 468 5.55 0.02 26.86
CA TYR A 468 6.93 -0.18 27.31
C TYR A 468 7.74 -0.80 26.17
N LYS A 469 8.99 -0.34 26.02
CA LYS A 469 9.98 -0.97 25.15
C LYS A 469 10.92 -1.78 26.05
N PRO A 470 10.87 -3.12 26.00
CA PRO A 470 11.80 -3.96 26.72
C PRO A 470 13.25 -3.58 26.34
N PRO A 471 14.19 -3.53 27.30
CA PRO A 471 15.61 -3.38 26.98
C PRO A 471 16.05 -4.54 26.08
N ALA A 472 16.88 -4.24 25.08
CA ALA A 472 17.41 -5.23 24.17
C ALA A 472 18.50 -6.04 24.88
N THR A 473 18.19 -7.28 25.29
CA THR A 473 19.16 -8.18 25.91
C THR A 473 19.15 -9.53 25.20
N THR A 474 20.33 -10.12 25.00
CA THR A 474 20.50 -11.46 24.39
C THR A 474 20.08 -12.57 25.36
N LEU A 475 20.22 -12.33 26.67
CA LEU A 475 19.86 -13.28 27.74
C LEU A 475 18.38 -13.70 27.69
N ARG A 476 17.48 -12.80 27.25
CA ARG A 476 16.05 -13.11 27.16
C ARG A 476 15.69 -14.06 26.02
N ALA A 477 16.58 -14.29 25.05
CA ALA A 477 16.31 -15.20 23.93
C ALA A 477 16.30 -16.68 24.36
N VAL A 478 16.87 -17.01 25.52
CA VAL A 478 17.10 -18.39 26.00
C VAL A 478 16.50 -18.59 27.40
N TYR A 479 15.44 -17.84 27.74
CA TYR A 479 14.84 -17.90 29.08
C TYR A 479 14.02 -19.17 29.29
N VAL A 480 14.19 -19.80 30.46
CA VAL A 480 13.39 -20.92 30.96
C VAL A 480 12.75 -20.53 32.30
N ASP A 481 11.54 -20.99 32.57
CA ASP A 481 10.86 -20.72 33.84
C ASP A 481 11.50 -21.51 35.00
N LYS A 482 10.97 -21.31 36.21
CA LYS A 482 11.36 -22.03 37.43
C LYS A 482 11.32 -23.57 37.31
N ASP A 483 10.57 -24.11 36.36
CA ASP A 483 10.41 -25.55 36.12
C ASP A 483 11.29 -26.02 34.93
N GLY A 484 12.12 -25.13 34.36
CA GLY A 484 13.03 -25.41 33.25
C GLY A 484 12.37 -25.40 31.87
N LEU A 485 11.12 -24.94 31.74
CA LEU A 485 10.40 -24.91 30.47
C LEU A 485 10.69 -23.62 29.69
N PRO A 486 10.86 -23.68 28.36
CA PRO A 486 11.09 -22.49 27.54
C PRO A 486 9.94 -21.48 27.66
N VAL A 487 10.27 -20.24 28.03
CA VAL A 487 9.29 -19.16 28.12
C VAL A 487 9.52 -18.18 26.96
N PRO A 488 8.45 -17.73 26.27
CA PRO A 488 8.60 -16.74 25.23
C PRO A 488 9.25 -15.44 25.76
N PRO A 489 10.30 -14.89 25.11
CA PRO A 489 11.06 -13.73 25.62
C PRO A 489 10.24 -12.47 25.95
N PHE A 490 9.03 -12.36 25.41
CA PHE A 490 8.13 -11.22 25.60
C PHE A 490 7.24 -11.33 26.85
N SER A 491 7.23 -12.47 27.55
CA SER A 491 6.43 -12.61 28.77
C SER A 491 7.06 -11.86 29.95
N GLU A 492 8.39 -11.71 29.96
CA GLU A 492 9.19 -11.14 31.06
C GLU A 492 8.76 -11.72 32.43
N PRO A 493 8.92 -13.05 32.63
CA PRO A 493 8.43 -13.75 33.82
C PRO A 493 8.95 -13.13 35.13
N GLU A 494 10.18 -12.62 35.13
CA GLU A 494 10.80 -11.92 36.26
C GLU A 494 10.01 -10.66 36.70
N THR A 495 9.15 -10.13 35.84
CA THR A 495 8.30 -8.95 36.12
C THR A 495 6.86 -9.32 36.48
N LEU A 496 6.47 -10.60 36.45
CA LEU A 496 5.10 -11.02 36.73
C LEU A 496 4.62 -10.64 38.13
N PRO A 497 5.41 -10.80 39.22
CA PRO A 497 4.98 -10.36 40.54
C PRO A 497 4.65 -8.86 40.59
N GLU A 498 5.49 -8.03 39.98
CA GLU A 498 5.28 -6.57 39.86
C GLU A 498 4.00 -6.25 39.07
N ARG A 499 3.78 -6.90 37.93
CA ARG A 499 2.59 -6.68 37.09
C ARG A 499 1.30 -7.08 37.81
N VAL A 500 1.31 -8.21 38.52
CA VAL A 500 0.17 -8.67 39.32
C VAL A 500 -0.10 -7.69 40.46
N ALA A 501 0.94 -7.27 41.19
CA ALA A 501 0.82 -6.27 42.25
C ALA A 501 0.28 -4.94 41.73
N THR A 502 0.74 -4.50 40.57
CA THR A 502 0.27 -3.27 39.91
C THR A 502 -1.21 -3.41 39.53
N LEU A 503 -1.63 -4.51 38.91
CA LEU A 503 -3.05 -4.74 38.56
C LEU A 503 -3.97 -4.80 39.80
N LYS A 504 -3.48 -5.29 40.94
CA LYS A 504 -4.25 -5.31 42.20
C LYS A 504 -4.61 -3.91 42.70
N LEU A 505 -3.90 -2.87 42.28
CA LEU A 505 -4.21 -1.48 42.62
C LEU A 505 -5.40 -0.92 41.82
N LEU A 506 -5.82 -1.60 40.75
CA LEU A 506 -6.96 -1.18 39.93
C LEU A 506 -8.27 -1.66 40.57
N VAL A 507 -8.99 -0.74 41.22
CA VAL A 507 -10.25 -1.03 41.94
C VAL A 507 -11.42 -0.23 41.33
N PRO A 508 -11.92 -0.61 40.14
CA PRO A 508 -13.08 0.05 39.55
C PRO A 508 -14.34 -0.27 40.37
N PRO A 509 -15.32 0.66 40.45
CA PRO A 509 -16.49 0.54 41.31
C PRO A 509 -17.58 -0.30 40.63
N VAL A 510 -17.22 -1.48 40.15
CA VAL A 510 -18.10 -2.35 39.35
C VAL A 510 -18.23 -3.70 40.01
N SER A 511 -19.42 -4.29 39.94
CA SER A 511 -19.67 -5.67 40.33
C SER A 511 -19.79 -6.52 39.07
N LEU A 512 -19.04 -7.62 39.01
CA LEU A 512 -19.06 -8.53 37.87
C LEU A 512 -19.99 -9.71 38.18
N PRO A 513 -21.03 -9.95 37.36
CA PRO A 513 -21.82 -11.17 37.44
C PRO A 513 -20.92 -12.43 37.31
N ALA A 514 -21.03 -13.38 38.22
CA ALA A 514 -20.30 -14.64 38.09
C ALA A 514 -20.77 -15.41 36.84
N HIS A 515 -19.83 -16.01 36.10
CA HIS A 515 -20.12 -16.89 34.99
C HIS A 515 -20.80 -18.16 35.49
N VAL A 516 -21.95 -18.46 34.90
CA VAL A 516 -22.69 -19.69 35.20
C VAL A 516 -22.27 -20.76 34.18
N PRO A 517 -21.89 -21.97 34.60
CA PRO A 517 -21.56 -23.04 33.68
C PRO A 517 -22.65 -23.26 32.62
N GLY A 518 -22.25 -23.30 31.35
CA GLY A 518 -23.17 -23.45 30.21
C GLY A 518 -23.91 -22.17 29.79
N GLN A 519 -23.65 -21.01 30.41
CA GLN A 519 -24.28 -19.72 30.09
C GLN A 519 -24.22 -19.36 28.60
N PHE A 520 -23.16 -19.76 27.89
CA PHE A 520 -22.98 -19.50 26.46
C PHE A 520 -23.05 -20.75 25.57
N ALA A 521 -23.56 -21.87 26.09
CA ALA A 521 -23.58 -23.16 25.37
C ALA A 521 -24.30 -23.06 24.01
N ASP A 522 -25.43 -22.35 23.95
CA ASP A 522 -26.18 -22.18 22.70
C ASP A 522 -25.45 -21.31 21.68
N GLN A 523 -24.74 -20.27 22.13
CA GLN A 523 -23.91 -19.43 21.27
C GLN A 523 -22.74 -20.25 20.71
N LEU A 524 -22.09 -21.09 21.51
CA LEU A 524 -21.00 -21.96 21.07
C LEU A 524 -21.49 -23.03 20.08
N LYS A 525 -22.65 -23.65 20.32
CA LYS A 525 -23.31 -24.56 19.37
C LYS A 525 -23.63 -23.85 18.04
N ARG A 526 -24.18 -22.64 18.13
CA ARG A 526 -24.47 -21.80 16.94
C ARG A 526 -23.21 -21.48 16.15
N ALA A 527 -22.11 -21.13 16.81
CA ALA A 527 -20.83 -20.89 16.15
C ALA A 527 -20.35 -22.13 15.39
N ALA A 528 -20.44 -23.31 16.00
CA ALA A 528 -20.02 -24.56 15.38
C ALA A 528 -20.86 -24.89 14.13
N SER A 529 -22.18 -24.68 14.20
CA SER A 529 -23.09 -24.84 13.05
C SER A 529 -22.73 -23.91 11.89
N VAL A 530 -22.48 -22.63 12.19
CA VAL A 530 -22.06 -21.64 11.18
C VAL A 530 -20.71 -22.03 10.56
N ALA A 531 -19.73 -22.43 11.38
CA ALA A 531 -18.42 -22.85 10.90
C ALA A 531 -18.51 -24.07 9.96
N LYS A 532 -19.31 -25.08 10.33
CA LYS A 532 -19.60 -26.25 9.47
C LYS A 532 -20.23 -25.84 8.14
N ARG A 533 -21.18 -24.90 8.16
CA ARG A 533 -21.83 -24.38 6.93
C ARG A 533 -20.83 -23.66 6.03
N VAL A 534 -19.96 -22.82 6.60
CA VAL A 534 -18.92 -22.10 5.85
C VAL A 534 -17.91 -23.08 5.25
N ALA A 535 -17.48 -24.09 6.01
CA ALA A 535 -16.56 -25.12 5.52
C ALA A 535 -17.15 -25.93 4.35
N ARG A 536 -18.46 -26.24 4.39
CA ARG A 536 -19.17 -26.91 3.28
C ARG A 536 -19.28 -26.05 2.01
N GLN A 537 -19.34 -24.73 2.15
CA GLN A 537 -19.46 -23.79 1.04
C GLN A 537 -18.12 -23.34 0.46
N ALA A 538 -17.00 -23.64 1.13
CA ALA A 538 -15.67 -23.32 0.61
C ALA A 538 -15.34 -24.22 -0.59
N PRO A 539 -14.88 -23.67 -1.73
CA PRO A 539 -14.49 -24.48 -2.88
C PRO A 539 -13.36 -25.43 -2.48
N LYS A 540 -13.50 -26.72 -2.81
CA LYS A 540 -12.42 -27.71 -2.64
C LYS A 540 -11.21 -27.19 -3.40
N LYS A 541 -10.13 -26.82 -2.70
CA LYS A 541 -8.84 -26.51 -3.34
C LYS A 541 -8.49 -27.71 -4.22
N SER A 542 -8.43 -27.52 -5.53
CA SER A 542 -7.90 -28.53 -6.45
C SER A 542 -6.49 -28.87 -5.99
N LYS A 543 -6.22 -30.15 -5.76
CA LYS A 543 -4.86 -30.64 -5.61
C LYS A 543 -4.14 -30.29 -6.90
N ALA A 544 -3.09 -29.48 -6.83
CA ALA A 544 -2.15 -29.33 -7.94
C ALA A 544 -1.55 -30.73 -8.22
N PRO A 545 -1.49 -31.18 -9.48
CA PRO A 545 -0.78 -32.42 -9.80
C PRO A 545 0.70 -32.26 -9.48
N ALA A 546 1.26 -33.33 -8.93
CA ALA A 546 2.61 -33.43 -8.38
C ALA A 546 3.72 -33.24 -9.42
#